data_AF-A0AAV6UBA2-F1
#
_entry.id   AF-A0AAV6UBA2-F1
#
_cell.length_a   1.000
_cell.length_b   1.000
_cell.length_c   1.000
_cell.angle_alpha   90.00
_cell.angle_beta   90.00
_cell.angle_gamma   90.00
#
_symmetry.space_group_name_H-M   'P 1'
#
loop_
_entity.id
_entity.type
_entity.pdbx_description
1 polymer ?
#
loop_
_entity_poly.entity_id
_entity_poly.type
_entity_poly.pdbx_seq_one_letter_code
_entity_poly.pdbx_strand_id
1 'polypeptide(L)'
;MIDPKTVAVFTSLLVGATFLSYKSLDFSGKATYASEGWTEDNENENSIQFSPSLAAESKVDIDEFLIGVIENFKEDMVTGIKELKVPILDPFVSQKPIKINVEDSKATVHGNFTDLKVVGMSGFVLEQLHADLQNLSLSFELRIPRIRAVGNYSLEGKIIKIIPLRGNGEFWVESHNLSVAAKASMHSTQEDDHLQLSKDFDVEMDFEKVELYLENFLGGGRWTEILLKIVNDISKDLFRMSLPLLKEELNKSLLKVINKHLMKLPITSIIPGSSANEYVDQILSNVQKYVRDNSLDPMQLPDYATNFSKEVAYITFNGEAKLYDGWLAGISTLHRTDECQLKTNRTTITVSAHLGLLDLRLAYKGR
;
A
#
# COMPACT_ATOMS: atom_id res chain seq x y z
N MET A 1 -18.74 16.55 -21.80
CA MET A 1 -20.08 15.95 -22.00
C MET A 1 -20.20 14.87 -20.94
N ILE A 2 -21.11 15.04 -19.99
CA ILE A 2 -21.33 14.07 -18.90
C ILE A 2 -22.08 12.87 -19.47
N ASP A 3 -21.74 11.65 -19.02
CA ASP A 3 -22.34 10.39 -19.48
C ASP A 3 -23.88 10.42 -19.33
N PRO A 4 -24.67 10.09 -20.37
CA PRO A 4 -26.13 10.01 -20.30
C PRO A 4 -26.68 9.09 -19.18
N LYS A 5 -25.90 8.14 -18.66
CA LYS A 5 -26.29 7.35 -17.47
C LYS A 5 -26.35 8.16 -16.18
N THR A 6 -25.58 9.26 -16.08
CA THR A 6 -25.56 10.18 -14.93
C THR A 6 -26.83 11.02 -14.86
N VAL A 7 -27.43 11.34 -16.02
CA VAL A 7 -28.70 12.11 -16.12
C VAL A 7 -29.89 11.28 -15.63
N ALA A 8 -29.84 9.95 -15.79
CA ALA A 8 -30.89 9.04 -15.33
C ALA A 8 -30.95 8.90 -13.79
N VAL A 9 -29.86 9.19 -13.07
CA VAL A 9 -29.78 9.09 -11.60
C VAL A 9 -30.53 10.23 -10.91
N PHE A 10 -30.52 11.44 -11.49
CA PHE A 10 -31.25 12.61 -10.96
C PHE A 10 -32.78 12.41 -10.92
N THR A 11 -33.33 11.58 -11.82
CA THR A 11 -34.79 11.37 -11.92
C THR A 11 -35.33 10.28 -10.98
N SER A 12 -34.47 9.36 -10.51
CA SER A 12 -34.87 8.26 -9.63
C SER A 12 -34.77 8.62 -8.15
N LEU A 13 -33.79 9.46 -7.76
CA LEU A 13 -33.59 9.87 -6.36
C LEU A 13 -34.66 10.82 -5.82
N LEU A 14 -35.17 11.75 -6.64
CA LEU A 14 -36.29 12.64 -6.29
C LEU A 14 -37.59 11.89 -5.93
N VAL A 15 -37.70 10.60 -6.29
CA VAL A 15 -38.84 9.73 -5.98
C VAL A 15 -38.54 8.76 -4.82
N GLY A 16 -37.26 8.53 -4.50
CA GLY A 16 -36.79 7.48 -3.58
C GLY A 16 -36.69 7.88 -2.10
N ALA A 17 -36.97 9.13 -1.73
CA ALA A 17 -36.86 9.63 -0.35
C ALA A 17 -37.95 9.11 0.63
N THR A 18 -38.62 8.02 0.30
CA THR A 18 -39.46 7.23 1.22
C THR A 18 -38.91 5.81 1.26
N PHE A 19 -38.57 5.35 2.47
CA PHE A 19 -38.04 4.04 2.85
C PHE A 19 -36.50 3.90 2.85
N LEU A 20 -35.89 4.03 4.04
CA LEU A 20 -35.17 2.96 4.77
C LEU A 20 -34.35 3.57 5.93
N SER A 21 -34.34 2.88 7.08
CA SER A 21 -33.57 3.23 8.28
C SER A 21 -32.99 1.96 8.93
N TYR A 22 -31.82 2.13 9.56
CA TYR A 22 -31.01 1.21 10.39
C TYR A 22 -30.18 0.17 9.62
N LYS A 23 -28.88 -0.04 9.91
CA LYS A 23 -28.19 -0.09 11.21
C LYS A 23 -26.65 -0.03 11.01
N SER A 24 -25.92 0.73 11.82
CA SER A 24 -24.44 0.73 11.89
C SER A 24 -23.93 -0.29 12.94
N LEU A 25 -22.73 -0.82 12.73
CA LEU A 25 -21.97 -1.64 13.69
C LEU A 25 -20.79 -0.84 14.26
N ASP A 26 -20.63 -0.89 15.60
CA ASP A 26 -19.54 -0.30 16.38
C ASP A 26 -18.27 -1.16 16.34
N PHE A 27 -17.10 -0.51 16.33
CA PHE A 27 -15.84 -1.09 16.78
C PHE A 27 -15.04 -0.03 17.56
N SER A 28 -14.86 -0.24 18.87
CA SER A 28 -13.98 0.57 19.71
C SER A 28 -12.88 -0.32 20.30
N GLY A 29 -11.62 -0.02 19.99
CA GLY A 29 -10.45 -0.56 20.68
C GLY A 29 -9.46 0.56 20.93
N LYS A 30 -9.26 0.94 22.20
CA LYS A 30 -8.21 1.87 22.65
C LYS A 30 -7.00 1.06 23.11
N ALA A 31 -5.80 1.49 22.69
CA ALA A 31 -4.55 1.12 23.35
C ALA A 31 -3.81 2.40 23.77
N THR A 32 -3.33 2.40 25.00
CA THR A 32 -2.67 3.52 25.70
C THR A 32 -1.18 3.21 25.80
N TYR A 33 -0.31 4.16 25.48
CA TYR A 33 1.14 4.04 25.69
C TYR A 33 1.57 4.87 26.90
N ALA A 34 2.32 4.23 27.80
CA ALA A 34 2.94 4.84 28.97
C ALA A 34 4.37 5.30 28.63
N SER A 35 4.75 6.45 29.17
CA SER A 35 6.03 7.12 28.99
C SER A 35 6.83 7.11 30.29
N GLU A 36 8.02 6.50 30.31
CA GLU A 36 9.12 6.74 31.26
C GLU A 36 10.41 6.30 30.54
N GLY A 37 11.60 6.89 30.62
CA GLY A 37 12.19 7.98 31.40
C GLY A 37 13.68 7.99 31.04
N TRP A 38 14.30 9.17 30.94
CA TRP A 38 15.71 9.34 30.58
C TRP A 38 16.64 9.22 31.81
N THR A 39 17.81 8.61 31.63
CA THR A 39 19.00 8.85 32.46
C THR A 39 20.26 8.87 31.57
N GLU A 40 20.97 9.99 31.61
CA GLU A 40 22.34 10.18 31.11
C GLU A 40 23.35 9.51 32.05
N ASP A 41 24.45 8.97 31.50
CA ASP A 41 25.80 9.25 32.02
C ASP A 41 26.93 8.76 31.07
N ASN A 42 27.66 9.78 30.57
CA ASN A 42 29.11 9.92 30.39
C ASN A 42 29.96 8.94 29.55
N GLU A 43 30.35 9.47 28.39
CA GLU A 43 31.66 9.53 27.71
C GLU A 43 32.84 8.67 28.20
N ASN A 44 33.45 7.96 27.24
CA ASN A 44 34.90 7.95 27.10
C ASN A 44 35.30 7.75 25.63
N GLU A 45 35.96 8.76 25.06
CA GLU A 45 36.51 8.77 23.70
C GLU A 45 37.67 7.78 23.54
N ASN A 46 37.65 7.02 22.44
CA ASN A 46 38.88 6.61 21.77
C ASN A 46 38.62 6.58 20.26
N SER A 47 39.32 7.48 19.57
CA SER A 47 39.29 7.72 18.14
C SER A 47 39.68 6.49 17.33
N ILE A 48 38.81 6.06 16.41
CA ILE A 48 39.20 5.22 15.27
C ILE A 48 38.71 5.92 14.00
N GLN A 49 39.66 6.37 13.19
CA GLN A 49 39.39 6.78 11.82
C GLN A 49 38.88 5.58 11.02
N PHE A 50 37.69 5.70 10.44
CA PHE A 50 37.18 4.76 9.44
C PHE A 50 36.94 5.49 8.12
N SER A 51 37.61 5.04 7.06
CA SER A 51 37.13 5.04 5.67
C SER A 51 38.10 4.20 4.84
N PRO A 52 37.69 3.46 3.79
CA PRO A 52 36.38 3.39 3.16
C PRO A 52 35.90 1.94 2.87
N SER A 53 34.74 1.81 2.20
CA SER A 53 34.16 0.61 1.56
C SER A 53 33.43 -0.40 2.45
N LEU A 54 32.11 -0.19 2.58
CA LEU A 54 31.07 -1.22 2.69
C LEU A 54 29.71 -0.49 2.60
N ALA A 55 29.42 0.09 1.43
CA ALA A 55 28.03 0.30 1.05
C ALA A 55 27.49 -1.10 0.72
N ALA A 56 27.14 -1.85 1.76
CA ALA A 56 26.23 -2.97 1.60
C ALA A 56 25.02 -2.42 0.84
N GLU A 57 24.69 -3.01 -0.30
CA GLU A 57 23.45 -2.74 -1.01
C GLU A 57 22.32 -2.88 0.02
N SER A 58 21.84 -1.74 0.53
CA SER A 58 20.80 -1.71 1.54
C SER A 58 19.54 -2.22 0.85
N LYS A 59 19.30 -3.51 1.03
CA LYS A 59 18.08 -4.20 0.69
C LYS A 59 16.89 -3.39 1.23
N VAL A 60 15.99 -2.97 0.33
CA VAL A 60 14.85 -2.09 0.61
C VAL A 60 13.56 -2.91 0.72
N ASP A 61 12.84 -2.75 1.83
CA ASP A 61 11.46 -3.19 1.94
C ASP A 61 10.59 -2.29 1.05
N ILE A 62 9.91 -2.89 0.07
CA ILE A 62 9.13 -2.14 -0.92
C ILE A 62 7.89 -1.48 -0.30
N ASP A 63 7.29 -2.07 0.73
CA ASP A 63 6.11 -1.51 1.39
C ASP A 63 6.53 -0.28 2.19
N GLU A 64 7.60 -0.36 2.98
CA GLU A 64 8.14 0.78 3.73
C GLU A 64 8.58 1.92 2.81
N PHE A 65 9.24 1.59 1.70
CA PHE A 65 9.62 2.57 0.69
C PHE A 65 8.39 3.28 0.08
N LEU A 66 7.39 2.51 -0.34
CA LEU A 66 6.18 3.05 -0.97
C LEU A 66 5.32 3.84 0.01
N ILE A 67 5.26 3.43 1.28
CA ILE A 67 4.67 4.23 2.37
C ILE A 67 5.35 5.59 2.42
N GLY A 68 6.69 5.63 2.44
CA GLY A 68 7.44 6.89 2.42
C GLY A 68 7.16 7.74 1.17
N VAL A 69 7.03 7.13 -0.01
CA VAL A 69 6.67 7.84 -1.25
C VAL A 69 5.28 8.44 -1.15
N ILE A 70 4.28 7.69 -0.66
CA ILE A 70 2.91 8.19 -0.53
C ILE A 70 2.84 9.25 0.57
N GLU A 71 3.49 9.08 1.72
CA GLU A 71 3.49 10.10 2.78
C GLU A 71 4.12 11.42 2.32
N ASN A 72 5.22 11.37 1.57
CA ASN A 72 5.84 12.56 0.96
C ASN A 72 4.95 13.22 -0.11
N PHE A 73 4.04 12.46 -0.74
CA PHE A 73 3.11 13.00 -1.72
C PHE A 73 2.20 14.08 -1.12
N LYS A 74 2.00 14.12 0.21
CA LYS A 74 1.26 15.20 0.89
C LYS A 74 1.86 16.58 0.59
N GLU A 75 3.18 16.69 0.66
CA GLU A 75 3.88 17.93 0.36
C GLU A 75 3.85 18.23 -1.14
N ASP A 76 4.02 17.21 -1.99
CA ASP A 76 3.93 17.33 -3.45
C ASP A 76 2.55 17.82 -3.90
N MET A 77 1.47 17.45 -3.19
CA MET A 77 0.12 17.95 -3.48
C MET A 77 0.00 19.45 -3.22
N VAL A 78 0.69 19.98 -2.21
CA VAL A 78 0.64 21.40 -1.85
C VAL A 78 1.53 22.24 -2.77
N THR A 79 2.69 21.70 -3.13
CA THR A 79 3.73 22.45 -3.86
C THR A 79 3.70 22.21 -5.36
N GLY A 80 3.17 21.06 -5.81
CA GLY A 80 3.29 20.56 -7.17
C GLY A 80 4.72 20.10 -7.51
N ILE A 81 4.87 19.36 -8.61
CA ILE A 81 6.20 18.89 -9.08
C ILE A 81 6.37 19.28 -10.54
N LYS A 82 7.13 20.35 -10.78
CA LYS A 82 7.29 20.95 -12.11
C LYS A 82 7.93 19.98 -13.11
N GLU A 83 8.95 19.24 -12.69
CA GLU A 83 9.71 18.31 -13.55
C GLU A 83 8.83 17.16 -14.04
N LEU A 84 7.87 16.74 -13.21
CA LEU A 84 6.91 15.69 -13.55
C LEU A 84 5.62 16.21 -14.20
N LYS A 85 5.47 17.54 -14.33
CA LYS A 85 4.20 18.17 -14.72
C LYS A 85 3.05 17.69 -13.81
N VAL A 86 3.30 17.62 -12.52
CA VAL A 86 2.28 17.41 -11.48
C VAL A 86 1.86 18.82 -11.01
N PRO A 87 0.60 19.22 -11.19
CA PRO A 87 0.13 20.52 -10.74
C PRO A 87 0.00 20.57 -9.22
N ILE A 88 -0.29 21.74 -8.66
CA ILE A 88 -0.77 21.84 -7.28
C ILE A 88 -2.14 21.14 -7.22
N LEU A 89 -2.27 20.25 -6.25
CA LEU A 89 -3.47 19.47 -5.98
C LEU A 89 -4.16 19.91 -4.69
N ASP A 90 -3.48 20.60 -3.78
CA ASP A 90 -4.12 21.16 -2.58
C ASP A 90 -3.61 22.59 -2.30
N PRO A 91 -4.34 23.64 -2.71
CA PRO A 91 -5.69 23.61 -3.24
C PRO A 91 -5.76 23.18 -4.72
N PHE A 92 -6.67 22.28 -5.06
CA PHE A 92 -7.02 22.01 -6.45
C PHE A 92 -7.93 23.12 -6.97
N VAL A 93 -7.58 23.72 -8.10
CA VAL A 93 -8.37 24.78 -8.73
C VAL A 93 -8.80 24.33 -10.11
N SER A 94 -10.12 24.31 -10.36
CA SER A 94 -10.63 23.94 -11.66
C SER A 94 -10.29 25.00 -12.71
N GLN A 95 -9.79 24.56 -13.86
CA GLN A 95 -9.51 25.44 -15.00
C GLN A 95 -10.78 25.78 -15.80
N LYS A 96 -11.86 25.00 -15.62
CA LYS A 96 -13.09 25.13 -16.41
C LYS A 96 -14.32 25.15 -15.50
N PRO A 97 -15.37 25.89 -15.88
CA PRO A 97 -16.63 25.82 -15.16
C PRO A 97 -17.25 24.43 -15.28
N ILE A 98 -17.91 23.99 -14.21
CA ILE A 98 -18.73 22.78 -14.23
C ILE A 98 -20.14 23.20 -14.62
N LYS A 99 -20.64 22.66 -15.73
CA LYS A 99 -21.99 22.91 -16.23
C LYS A 99 -22.85 21.68 -16.02
N ILE A 100 -24.04 21.90 -15.47
CA ILE A 100 -25.05 20.88 -15.22
C ILE A 100 -26.27 21.25 -16.06
N ASN A 101 -26.63 20.39 -17.00
CA ASN A 101 -27.81 20.56 -17.82
C ASN A 101 -28.65 19.28 -17.71
N VAL A 102 -29.79 19.38 -17.06
CA VAL A 102 -30.77 18.31 -16.91
C VAL A 102 -32.04 18.75 -17.62
N GLU A 103 -32.48 17.97 -18.61
CA GLU A 103 -33.74 18.18 -19.31
C GLU A 103 -34.49 16.85 -19.37
N ASP A 104 -35.52 16.70 -18.54
CA ASP A 104 -36.37 15.51 -18.55
C ASP A 104 -37.84 15.85 -18.20
N SER A 105 -38.69 14.82 -18.19
CA SER A 105 -40.14 14.97 -17.95
C SER A 105 -40.54 15.52 -16.57
N LYS A 106 -39.64 15.40 -15.59
CA LYS A 106 -39.83 15.74 -14.17
C LYS A 106 -38.98 16.93 -13.73
N ALA A 107 -37.85 17.21 -14.37
CA ALA A 107 -36.96 18.32 -14.00
C ALA A 107 -36.33 19.00 -15.22
N THR A 108 -36.15 20.31 -15.10
CA THR A 108 -35.32 21.11 -16.00
C THR A 108 -34.36 21.90 -15.13
N VAL A 109 -33.05 21.68 -15.24
CA VAL A 109 -32.03 22.33 -14.39
C VAL A 109 -30.84 22.75 -15.23
N HIS A 110 -30.50 24.02 -15.17
CA HIS A 110 -29.30 24.61 -15.74
C HIS A 110 -28.47 25.20 -14.60
N GLY A 111 -27.32 24.60 -14.35
CA GLY A 111 -26.37 24.99 -13.32
C GLY A 111 -25.02 25.33 -13.93
N ASN A 112 -24.39 26.38 -13.42
CA ASN A 112 -23.03 26.76 -13.78
C ASN A 112 -22.25 27.06 -12.51
N PHE A 113 -21.17 26.32 -12.29
CA PHE A 113 -20.28 26.44 -11.14
C PHE A 113 -18.92 26.94 -11.63
N THR A 114 -18.44 28.05 -11.08
CA THR A 114 -17.18 28.69 -11.46
C THR A 114 -16.28 28.84 -10.23
N ASP A 115 -14.99 29.12 -10.50
CA ASP A 115 -14.01 29.43 -9.44
C ASP A 115 -13.89 28.31 -8.39
N LEU A 116 -14.11 27.07 -8.84
CA LEU A 116 -14.09 25.89 -7.99
C LEU A 116 -12.68 25.71 -7.43
N LYS A 117 -12.60 25.74 -6.10
CA LYS A 117 -11.41 25.46 -5.31
C LYS A 117 -11.71 24.33 -4.33
N VAL A 118 -10.92 23.26 -4.37
CA VAL A 118 -11.02 22.11 -3.48
C VAL A 118 -9.79 22.09 -2.57
N VAL A 119 -10.02 21.89 -1.27
CA VAL A 119 -8.96 21.87 -0.25
C VAL A 119 -9.10 20.66 0.68
N GLY A 120 -7.99 20.23 1.27
CA GLY A 120 -7.94 19.17 2.28
C GLY A 120 -7.60 17.78 1.75
N MET A 121 -7.28 17.65 0.46
CA MET A 121 -6.88 16.37 -0.14
C MET A 121 -5.51 15.89 0.37
N SER A 122 -4.57 16.79 0.68
CA SER A 122 -3.25 16.42 1.23
C SER A 122 -3.32 15.99 2.70
N GLY A 123 -4.46 16.19 3.37
CA GLY A 123 -4.71 15.77 4.75
C GLY A 123 -5.06 14.29 4.91
N PHE A 124 -4.77 13.44 3.92
CA PHE A 124 -5.08 12.02 3.98
C PHE A 124 -4.30 11.27 5.06
N VAL A 125 -4.85 10.14 5.48
CA VAL A 125 -4.20 9.15 6.35
C VAL A 125 -4.11 7.87 5.55
N LEU A 126 -2.89 7.34 5.39
CA LEU A 126 -2.68 6.02 4.79
C LEU A 126 -3.12 4.97 5.80
N GLU A 127 -4.06 4.11 5.40
CA GLU A 127 -4.62 3.07 6.27
C GLU A 127 -3.95 1.72 5.98
N GLN A 128 -3.78 1.39 4.69
CA GLN A 128 -3.13 0.16 4.25
C GLN A 128 -2.31 0.41 2.97
N LEU A 129 -1.17 -0.26 2.86
CA LEU A 129 -0.40 -0.36 1.63
C LEU A 129 0.25 -1.73 1.55
N HIS A 130 0.21 -2.35 0.38
CA HIS A 130 0.90 -3.59 0.13
C HIS A 130 1.30 -3.74 -1.34
N ALA A 131 2.57 -4.05 -1.58
CA ALA A 131 3.14 -4.43 -2.86
C ALA A 131 3.38 -5.94 -2.89
N ASP A 132 2.54 -6.64 -3.65
CA ASP A 132 2.68 -8.05 -3.94
C ASP A 132 3.64 -8.23 -5.14
N LEU A 133 4.90 -8.52 -4.85
CA LEU A 133 5.93 -8.76 -5.86
C LEU A 133 5.73 -10.09 -6.61
N GLN A 134 4.97 -11.04 -6.06
CA GLN A 134 4.70 -12.33 -6.72
C GLN A 134 3.66 -12.15 -7.83
N ASN A 135 2.58 -11.44 -7.52
CA ASN A 135 1.52 -11.12 -8.48
C ASN A 135 1.79 -9.83 -9.25
N LEU A 136 2.90 -9.15 -8.96
CA LEU A 136 3.24 -7.83 -9.49
C LEU A 136 2.05 -6.89 -9.38
N SER A 137 1.58 -6.62 -8.16
CA SER A 137 0.48 -5.70 -7.93
C SER A 137 0.69 -4.83 -6.70
N LEU A 138 0.27 -3.58 -6.77
CA LEU A 138 0.23 -2.65 -5.65
C LEU A 138 -1.23 -2.37 -5.30
N SER A 139 -1.54 -2.41 -4.01
CA SER A 139 -2.80 -1.92 -3.47
C SER A 139 -2.56 -0.97 -2.31
N PHE A 140 -3.36 0.07 -2.21
CA PHE A 140 -3.39 0.92 -1.02
C PHE A 140 -4.80 1.43 -0.74
N GLU A 141 -5.03 1.72 0.54
CA GLU A 141 -6.24 2.33 1.08
C GLU A 141 -5.84 3.54 1.90
N LEU A 142 -6.48 4.68 1.62
CA LEU A 142 -6.31 5.90 2.37
C LEU A 142 -7.65 6.55 2.66
N ARG A 143 -7.70 7.31 3.74
CA ARG A 143 -8.87 8.07 4.15
C ARG A 143 -8.53 9.55 4.21
N ILE A 144 -9.36 10.38 3.58
CA ILE A 144 -9.29 11.83 3.72
C ILE A 144 -10.37 12.26 4.72
N PRO A 145 -9.99 12.73 5.93
CA PRO A 145 -10.95 13.03 6.98
C PRO A 145 -11.97 14.11 6.58
N ARG A 146 -11.52 15.10 5.80
CA ARG A 146 -12.33 16.24 5.40
C ARG A 146 -11.80 16.86 4.11
N ILE A 147 -12.66 16.98 3.11
CA ILE A 147 -12.40 17.83 1.95
C ILE A 147 -13.49 18.88 1.82
N ARG A 148 -13.10 20.07 1.36
CA ARG A 148 -14.03 21.18 1.16
C ARG A 148 -13.84 21.78 -0.22
N ALA A 149 -14.92 21.83 -0.98
CA ALA A 149 -15.03 22.57 -2.22
C ALA A 149 -15.74 23.91 -1.96
N VAL A 150 -15.23 24.98 -2.54
CA VAL A 150 -15.85 26.31 -2.52
C VAL A 150 -15.85 26.90 -3.93
N GLY A 151 -16.76 27.83 -4.21
CA GLY A 151 -16.78 28.57 -5.46
C GLY A 151 -18.06 29.38 -5.61
N ASN A 152 -18.32 29.80 -6.84
CA ASN A 152 -19.53 30.53 -7.22
C ASN A 152 -20.47 29.62 -8.00
N TYR A 153 -21.78 29.80 -7.82
CA TYR A 153 -22.77 29.07 -8.59
C TYR A 153 -23.89 29.98 -9.11
N SER A 154 -24.46 29.58 -10.24
CA SER A 154 -25.75 30.07 -10.73
C SER A 154 -26.57 28.87 -11.15
N LEU A 155 -27.81 28.80 -10.67
CA LEU A 155 -28.72 27.69 -10.92
C LEU A 155 -30.10 28.23 -11.26
N GLU A 156 -30.68 27.70 -12.34
CA GLU A 156 -32.05 27.98 -12.76
C GLU A 156 -32.75 26.72 -13.25
N GLY A 157 -34.06 26.62 -13.03
CA GLY A 157 -34.78 25.41 -13.39
C GLY A 157 -36.17 25.30 -12.79
N LYS A 158 -36.76 24.11 -12.94
CA LYS A 158 -38.02 23.69 -12.33
C LYS A 158 -37.99 22.20 -12.01
N ILE A 159 -38.51 21.81 -10.85
CA ILE A 159 -38.81 20.42 -10.49
C ILE A 159 -40.33 20.20 -10.51
N ILE A 160 -40.76 19.02 -10.95
CA ILE A 160 -42.16 18.57 -11.07
C ILE A 160 -43.00 19.62 -11.84
N LYS A 161 -42.36 20.32 -12.78
CA LYS A 161 -42.91 21.41 -13.63
C LYS A 161 -43.42 22.66 -12.90
N ILE A 162 -43.62 22.63 -11.58
CA ILE A 162 -44.26 23.71 -10.80
C ILE A 162 -43.35 24.35 -9.76
N ILE A 163 -42.32 23.65 -9.28
CA ILE A 163 -41.42 24.16 -8.23
C ILE A 163 -40.26 24.86 -8.93
N PRO A 164 -40.18 26.21 -8.94
CA PRO A 164 -39.02 26.89 -9.51
C PRO A 164 -37.77 26.51 -8.71
N LEU A 165 -36.67 26.27 -9.41
CA LEU A 165 -35.31 26.14 -8.88
C LEU A 165 -34.52 27.37 -9.29
N ARG A 166 -34.06 28.18 -8.33
CA ARG A 166 -33.23 29.35 -8.58
C ARG A 166 -32.23 29.56 -7.46
N GLY A 167 -31.02 29.96 -7.79
CA GLY A 167 -30.01 30.35 -6.82
C GLY A 167 -28.80 30.97 -7.51
N ASN A 168 -28.18 31.94 -6.85
CA ASN A 168 -26.97 32.60 -7.34
C ASN A 168 -26.20 33.18 -6.16
N GLY A 169 -24.93 32.80 -6.03
CA GLY A 169 -24.06 33.26 -4.96
C GLY A 169 -22.91 32.29 -4.72
N GLU A 170 -22.34 32.35 -3.53
CA GLU A 170 -21.29 31.42 -3.10
C GLU A 170 -21.87 30.06 -2.72
N PHE A 171 -21.09 29.01 -2.95
CA PHE A 171 -21.38 27.68 -2.43
C PHE A 171 -20.19 27.09 -1.69
N TRP A 172 -20.50 26.16 -0.80
CA TRP A 172 -19.50 25.21 -0.32
C TRP A 172 -20.08 23.80 -0.26
N VAL A 173 -19.24 22.82 -0.57
CA VAL A 173 -19.53 21.39 -0.38
C VAL A 173 -18.45 20.83 0.52
N GLU A 174 -18.84 20.06 1.52
CA GLU A 174 -17.92 19.43 2.45
C GLU A 174 -18.19 17.93 2.48
N SER A 175 -17.15 17.13 2.28
CA SER A 175 -17.22 15.68 2.43
C SER A 175 -16.39 15.24 3.62
N HIS A 176 -16.92 14.32 4.40
CA HIS A 176 -16.27 13.73 5.57
C HIS A 176 -15.97 12.26 5.32
N ASN A 177 -14.79 11.83 5.78
CA ASN A 177 -14.30 10.45 5.66
C ASN A 177 -14.45 9.93 4.21
N LEU A 178 -13.78 10.61 3.28
CA LEU A 178 -13.64 10.12 1.91
C LEU A 178 -12.63 8.97 1.92
N SER A 179 -13.11 7.76 1.67
CA SER A 179 -12.30 6.57 1.46
C SER A 179 -11.80 6.53 0.02
N VAL A 180 -10.54 6.19 -0.14
CA VAL A 180 -9.87 6.09 -1.44
C VAL A 180 -9.10 4.79 -1.46
N ALA A 181 -9.41 3.93 -2.42
CA ALA A 181 -8.72 2.67 -2.62
C ALA A 181 -8.14 2.64 -4.04
N ALA A 182 -6.96 2.07 -4.21
CA ALA A 182 -6.39 1.87 -5.53
C ALA A 182 -5.76 0.50 -5.64
N LYS A 183 -5.84 -0.06 -6.85
CA LYS A 183 -5.08 -1.24 -7.24
C LYS A 183 -4.43 -0.98 -8.60
N ALA A 184 -3.18 -1.41 -8.74
CA ALA A 184 -2.45 -1.35 -9.99
C ALA A 184 -1.62 -2.60 -10.20
N SER A 185 -1.46 -2.99 -11.46
CA SER A 185 -0.45 -3.97 -11.84
C SER A 185 0.93 -3.30 -11.86
N MET A 186 1.98 -4.07 -11.59
CA MET A 186 3.37 -3.71 -11.76
C MET A 186 3.95 -4.48 -12.94
N HIS A 187 4.96 -3.91 -13.58
CA HIS A 187 5.76 -4.62 -14.58
C HIS A 187 7.22 -4.21 -14.44
N SER A 188 8.11 -5.10 -14.89
CA SER A 188 9.53 -4.79 -15.02
C SER A 188 9.80 -4.25 -16.42
N THR A 189 10.59 -3.18 -16.51
CA THR A 189 11.09 -2.66 -17.78
C THR A 189 12.28 -3.50 -18.25
N GLN A 190 12.17 -4.16 -19.41
CA GLN A 190 13.18 -5.10 -19.92
C GLN A 190 14.58 -4.50 -20.14
N GLU A 191 14.70 -3.17 -20.19
CA GLU A 191 15.96 -2.45 -20.44
C GLU A 191 16.65 -1.95 -19.16
N ASP A 192 15.95 -1.91 -18.02
CA ASP A 192 16.32 -1.03 -16.90
C ASP A 192 16.28 -1.72 -15.51
N ASP A 193 15.89 -2.99 -15.39
CA ASP A 193 15.81 -3.72 -14.09
C ASP A 193 14.99 -2.99 -13.00
N HIS A 194 14.06 -2.10 -13.36
CA HIS A 194 13.21 -1.34 -12.43
C HIS A 194 11.75 -1.81 -12.47
N LEU A 195 11.01 -1.62 -11.36
CA LEU A 195 9.56 -1.77 -11.33
C LEU A 195 8.85 -0.49 -11.78
N GLN A 196 7.71 -0.64 -12.45
CA GLN A 196 6.80 0.45 -12.75
C GLN A 196 5.36 0.00 -12.54
N LEU A 197 4.52 0.93 -12.08
CA LEU A 197 3.08 0.77 -12.13
C LEU A 197 2.59 0.88 -13.57
N SER A 198 1.73 -0.06 -13.91
CA SER A 198 0.96 -0.07 -15.15
C SER A 198 -0.10 1.04 -15.17
N LYS A 199 -0.58 1.36 -16.37
CA LYS A 199 -1.60 2.40 -16.58
C LYS A 199 -3.01 1.95 -16.21
N ASP A 200 -3.18 0.70 -15.80
CA ASP A 200 -4.43 0.16 -15.25
C ASP A 200 -4.67 0.61 -13.79
N PHE A 201 -3.78 1.46 -13.26
CA PHE A 201 -3.98 2.19 -12.02
C PHE A 201 -5.34 2.89 -12.00
N ASP A 202 -6.23 2.41 -11.15
CA ASP A 202 -7.56 2.98 -10.99
C ASP A 202 -7.86 3.24 -9.52
N VAL A 203 -8.04 4.51 -9.18
CA VAL A 203 -8.52 4.93 -7.86
C VAL A 203 -10.04 4.84 -7.81
N GLU A 204 -10.56 4.16 -6.82
CA GLU A 204 -11.95 4.19 -6.41
C GLU A 204 -12.11 5.13 -5.21
N MET A 205 -13.23 5.83 -5.15
CA MET A 205 -13.53 6.78 -4.08
C MET A 205 -14.95 6.57 -3.61
N ASP A 206 -15.14 6.56 -2.29
CA ASP A 206 -16.45 6.53 -1.66
C ASP A 206 -16.46 7.44 -0.43
N PHE A 207 -17.63 7.96 -0.06
CA PHE A 207 -17.74 8.96 0.99
C PHE A 207 -18.84 8.60 1.99
N GLU A 208 -18.59 8.92 3.26
CA GLU A 208 -19.58 8.67 4.31
C GLU A 208 -20.68 9.75 4.32
N LYS A 209 -20.28 11.03 4.32
CA LYS A 209 -21.19 12.16 4.49
C LYS A 209 -20.78 13.34 3.63
N VAL A 210 -21.77 13.98 3.02
CA VAL A 210 -21.61 15.23 2.27
C VAL A 210 -22.60 16.27 2.76
N GLU A 211 -22.10 17.47 3.01
CA GLU A 211 -22.86 18.67 3.35
C GLU A 211 -22.72 19.69 2.23
N LEU A 212 -23.78 20.45 1.97
CA LEU A 212 -23.85 21.45 0.92
C LEU A 212 -24.50 22.71 1.46
N TYR A 213 -23.93 23.84 1.08
CA TYR A 213 -24.52 25.15 1.25
C TYR A 213 -24.55 25.89 -0.07
N LEU A 214 -25.67 26.54 -0.33
CA LEU A 214 -25.95 27.32 -1.51
C LEU A 214 -26.53 28.67 -1.08
N GLU A 215 -25.79 29.74 -1.28
CA GLU A 215 -26.26 31.09 -0.95
C GLU A 215 -27.40 31.54 -1.89
N ASN A 216 -28.44 32.18 -1.34
CA ASN A 216 -29.62 32.64 -2.08
C ASN A 216 -30.38 31.52 -2.81
N PHE A 217 -30.24 30.27 -2.38
CA PHE A 217 -31.02 29.17 -2.91
C PHE A 217 -32.50 29.34 -2.56
N LEU A 218 -33.33 29.49 -3.60
CA LEU A 218 -34.79 29.53 -3.53
C LEU A 218 -35.44 30.67 -2.73
N GLY A 219 -34.65 31.65 -2.28
CA GLY A 219 -35.15 32.94 -1.78
C GLY A 219 -35.98 32.90 -0.49
N GLY A 220 -36.01 31.77 0.22
CA GLY A 220 -36.79 31.58 1.46
C GLY A 220 -38.32 31.44 1.25
N GLY A 221 -39.04 31.15 2.34
CA GLY A 221 -40.52 31.07 2.35
C GLY A 221 -41.08 29.65 2.49
N ARG A 222 -42.31 29.42 2.00
CA ARG A 222 -43.13 28.20 2.22
C ARG A 222 -42.49 26.88 1.75
N TRP A 223 -41.38 26.95 1.03
CA TRP A 223 -40.70 25.79 0.44
C TRP A 223 -39.51 25.30 1.27
N THR A 224 -39.23 25.92 2.42
CA THR A 224 -38.03 25.66 3.26
C THR A 224 -37.82 24.18 3.61
N GLU A 225 -38.87 23.42 3.94
CA GLU A 225 -38.76 21.99 4.23
C GLU A 225 -38.40 21.14 3.00
N ILE A 226 -38.83 21.57 1.81
CA ILE A 226 -38.47 20.95 0.53
C ILE A 226 -37.03 21.29 0.15
N LEU A 227 -36.51 22.47 0.56
CA LEU A 227 -35.11 22.85 0.37
C LEU A 227 -34.16 21.86 1.03
N LEU A 228 -34.40 21.53 2.30
CA LEU A 228 -33.51 20.67 3.07
C LEU A 228 -33.39 19.26 2.48
N LYS A 229 -34.50 18.71 1.98
CA LYS A 229 -34.51 17.38 1.33
C LYS A 229 -33.76 17.42 -0.01
N ILE A 230 -34.05 18.42 -0.84
CA ILE A 230 -33.39 18.59 -2.14
C ILE A 230 -31.88 18.82 -1.98
N VAL A 231 -31.47 19.64 -1.02
CA VAL A 231 -30.05 19.96 -0.78
C VAL A 231 -29.25 18.71 -0.42
N ASN A 232 -29.79 17.82 0.42
CA ASN A 232 -29.10 16.58 0.80
C ASN A 232 -28.96 15.57 -0.35
N ASP A 233 -29.96 15.46 -1.22
CA ASP A 233 -29.89 14.55 -2.37
C ASP A 233 -28.95 15.12 -3.45
N ILE A 234 -29.08 16.42 -3.74
CA ILE A 234 -28.22 17.12 -4.68
C ILE A 234 -26.77 17.17 -4.18
N SER A 235 -26.51 17.30 -2.87
CA SER A 235 -25.14 17.36 -2.34
C SER A 235 -24.35 16.11 -2.69
N LYS A 236 -24.94 14.93 -2.48
CA LYS A 236 -24.34 13.64 -2.81
C LYS A 236 -24.10 13.50 -4.31
N ASP A 237 -25.06 13.90 -5.13
CA ASP A 237 -24.95 13.77 -6.58
C ASP A 237 -23.95 14.76 -7.18
N LEU A 238 -23.95 16.04 -6.74
CA LEU A 238 -22.94 17.02 -7.12
C LEU A 238 -21.54 16.56 -6.73
N PHE A 239 -21.41 16.01 -5.52
CA PHE A 239 -20.15 15.46 -5.05
C PHE A 239 -19.70 14.28 -5.92
N ARG A 240 -20.58 13.30 -6.19
CA ARG A 240 -20.30 12.18 -7.10
C ARG A 240 -19.92 12.63 -8.51
N MET A 241 -20.56 13.66 -9.04
CA MET A 241 -20.21 14.25 -10.34
C MET A 241 -18.82 14.90 -10.34
N SER A 242 -18.33 15.35 -9.18
CA SER A 242 -17.00 15.93 -9.05
C SER A 242 -15.89 14.88 -8.86
N LEU A 243 -16.23 13.68 -8.36
CA LEU A 243 -15.25 12.60 -8.14
C LEU A 243 -14.42 12.25 -9.39
N PRO A 244 -14.98 12.14 -10.62
CA PRO A 244 -14.20 11.88 -11.82
C PRO A 244 -13.11 12.92 -12.09
N LEU A 245 -13.36 14.20 -11.78
CA LEU A 245 -12.38 15.28 -11.99
C LEU A 245 -11.20 15.13 -11.03
N LEU A 246 -11.48 14.80 -9.77
CA LEU A 246 -10.46 14.54 -8.76
C LEU A 246 -9.69 13.26 -9.09
N LYS A 247 -10.41 12.19 -9.46
CA LYS A 247 -9.86 10.90 -9.85
C LYS A 247 -8.88 11.01 -11.01
N GLU A 248 -9.21 11.75 -12.07
CA GLU A 248 -8.32 11.91 -13.23
C GLU A 248 -6.97 12.54 -12.85
N GLU A 249 -7.00 13.66 -12.12
CA GLU A 249 -5.78 14.36 -11.72
C GLU A 249 -4.98 13.61 -10.65
N LEU A 250 -5.65 12.95 -9.70
CA LEU A 250 -5.01 12.12 -8.68
C LEU A 250 -4.37 10.88 -9.30
N ASN A 251 -5.08 10.14 -10.16
CA ASN A 251 -4.54 8.98 -10.86
C ASN A 251 -3.25 9.32 -11.61
N LYS A 252 -3.31 10.38 -12.41
CA LYS A 252 -2.17 10.82 -13.23
C LYS A 252 -0.99 11.29 -12.38
N SER A 253 -1.25 11.97 -11.27
CA SER A 253 -0.20 12.53 -10.42
C SER A 253 0.47 11.47 -9.57
N LEU A 254 -0.31 10.62 -8.89
CA LEU A 254 0.19 9.49 -8.10
C LEU A 254 1.01 8.52 -8.96
N LEU A 255 0.49 8.14 -10.14
CA LEU A 255 1.20 7.26 -11.06
C LEU A 255 2.59 7.81 -11.43
N LYS A 256 2.68 9.12 -11.72
CA LYS A 256 3.95 9.77 -12.07
C LYS A 256 4.93 9.81 -10.89
N VAL A 257 4.44 10.13 -9.68
CA VAL A 257 5.28 10.22 -8.49
C VAL A 257 5.80 8.84 -8.12
N ILE A 258 4.92 7.85 -8.01
CA ILE A 258 5.32 6.49 -7.67
C ILE A 258 6.31 5.96 -8.72
N ASN A 259 6.03 6.09 -10.01
CA ASN A 259 6.95 5.63 -11.05
C ASN A 259 8.29 6.39 -11.04
N LYS A 260 8.32 7.70 -10.75
CA LYS A 260 9.58 8.45 -10.59
C LYS A 260 10.44 7.86 -9.46
N HIS A 261 9.81 7.44 -8.37
CA HIS A 261 10.52 6.90 -7.21
C HIS A 261 10.92 5.44 -7.43
N LEU A 262 10.06 4.60 -8.00
CA LEU A 262 10.40 3.22 -8.35
C LEU A 262 11.54 3.13 -9.38
N MET A 263 11.65 4.09 -10.30
CA MET A 263 12.80 4.17 -11.23
C MET A 263 14.14 4.48 -10.55
N LYS A 264 14.15 4.83 -9.27
CA LYS A 264 15.40 4.97 -8.49
C LYS A 264 15.77 3.68 -7.76
N LEU A 265 14.90 2.67 -7.80
CA LEU A 265 14.99 1.44 -7.02
C LEU A 265 15.11 0.24 -7.96
N PRO A 266 16.33 -0.27 -8.24
CA PRO A 266 16.48 -1.46 -9.07
C PRO A 266 15.88 -2.68 -8.36
N ILE A 267 15.31 -3.62 -9.11
CA ILE A 267 14.68 -4.85 -8.60
C ILE A 267 15.66 -5.65 -7.74
N THR A 268 16.96 -5.60 -8.05
CA THR A 268 18.01 -6.23 -7.25
C THR A 268 18.16 -5.65 -5.84
N SER A 269 17.79 -4.38 -5.65
CA SER A 269 17.78 -3.72 -4.33
C SER A 269 16.50 -3.98 -3.54
N ILE A 270 15.45 -4.49 -4.20
CA ILE A 270 14.19 -4.83 -3.56
C ILE A 270 14.36 -6.16 -2.85
N ILE A 271 13.94 -6.19 -1.61
CA ILE A 271 13.88 -7.43 -0.86
C ILE A 271 12.73 -8.30 -1.42
N PRO A 272 12.98 -9.53 -1.91
CA PRO A 272 11.91 -10.45 -2.28
C PRO A 272 11.18 -10.95 -1.03
N GLY A 273 10.29 -10.11 -0.48
CA GLY A 273 9.39 -10.41 0.63
C GLY A 273 10.05 -10.63 2.01
N SER A 274 11.00 -9.79 2.46
CA SER A 274 12.05 -10.06 3.48
C SER A 274 13.23 -10.88 2.89
N SER A 275 14.48 -10.58 3.23
CA SER A 275 15.68 -10.91 2.41
C SER A 275 15.92 -12.40 2.25
N ALA A 276 16.64 -12.82 1.19
CA ALA A 276 17.05 -14.21 1.03
C ALA A 276 17.78 -14.78 2.28
N ASN A 277 18.45 -13.91 3.04
CA ASN A 277 19.02 -14.26 4.34
C ASN A 277 17.95 -14.45 5.40
N GLU A 278 16.99 -13.54 5.55
CA GLU A 278 15.88 -13.67 6.51
C GLU A 278 15.02 -14.91 6.21
N TYR A 279 14.75 -15.18 4.94
CA TYR A 279 14.10 -16.40 4.48
C TYR A 279 14.90 -17.66 4.88
N VAL A 280 16.22 -17.66 4.65
CA VAL A 280 17.09 -18.79 5.02
C VAL A 280 17.22 -18.90 6.55
N ASP A 281 17.34 -17.80 7.28
CA ASP A 281 17.47 -17.76 8.74
C ASP A 281 16.18 -18.26 9.42
N GLN A 282 15.00 -17.96 8.85
CA GLN A 282 13.72 -18.51 9.31
C GLN A 282 13.62 -20.02 9.07
N ILE A 283 14.06 -20.51 7.90
CA ILE A 283 14.13 -21.95 7.62
C ILE A 283 15.09 -22.63 8.60
N LEU A 284 16.28 -22.07 8.81
CA LEU A 284 17.28 -22.60 9.73
C LEU A 284 16.75 -22.65 11.16
N SER A 285 16.09 -21.58 11.62
CA SER A 285 15.44 -21.55 12.94
C SER A 285 14.41 -22.68 13.09
N ASN A 286 13.58 -22.91 12.06
CA ASN A 286 12.59 -24.00 12.07
C ASN A 286 13.26 -25.39 12.08
N VAL A 287 14.37 -25.58 11.35
CA VAL A 287 15.13 -26.84 11.36
C VAL A 287 15.80 -27.06 12.72
N GLN A 288 16.47 -26.05 13.27
CA GLN A 288 17.10 -26.15 14.59
C GLN A 288 16.05 -26.48 15.67
N LYS A 289 14.89 -25.83 15.62
CA LYS A 289 13.78 -26.09 16.52
C LYS A 289 13.27 -27.52 16.37
N TYR A 290 13.04 -27.99 15.14
CA TYR A 290 12.60 -29.36 14.88
C TYR A 290 13.59 -30.40 15.42
N VAL A 291 14.90 -30.19 15.21
CA VAL A 291 15.96 -31.09 15.70
C VAL A 291 15.94 -31.16 17.24
N ARG A 292 15.77 -30.02 17.93
CA ARG A 292 15.68 -29.96 19.40
C ARG A 292 14.39 -30.60 19.91
N ASP A 293 13.25 -30.24 19.35
CA ASP A 293 11.93 -30.68 19.79
C ASP A 293 11.75 -32.20 19.63
N ASN A 294 12.42 -32.81 18.64
CA ASN A 294 12.36 -34.25 18.38
C ASN A 294 13.57 -35.02 18.96
N SER A 295 14.40 -34.39 19.80
CA SER A 295 15.57 -35.02 20.42
C SER A 295 16.52 -35.70 19.41
N LEU A 296 16.69 -35.08 18.23
CA LEU A 296 17.56 -35.58 17.15
C LEU A 296 19.01 -35.09 17.28
N ASP A 297 19.36 -34.47 18.40
CA ASP A 297 20.71 -34.00 18.69
C ASP A 297 20.99 -34.18 20.21
N PRO A 298 21.75 -35.22 20.61
CA PRO A 298 22.50 -36.15 19.75
C PRO A 298 21.62 -37.23 19.09
N MET A 299 21.92 -37.61 17.84
CA MET A 299 21.31 -38.76 17.16
C MET A 299 22.22 -39.99 17.17
N GLN A 300 21.60 -41.17 17.25
CA GLN A 300 22.29 -42.46 17.13
C GLN A 300 22.55 -42.79 15.66
N LEU A 301 23.76 -43.25 15.35
CA LEU A 301 24.17 -43.65 14.01
C LEU A 301 24.20 -45.18 13.85
N PRO A 302 24.00 -45.71 12.63
CA PRO A 302 24.03 -47.15 12.39
C PRO A 302 25.44 -47.73 12.54
N ASP A 303 25.50 -49.00 12.94
CA ASP A 303 26.74 -49.79 12.94
C ASP A 303 27.23 -50.05 11.51
N TYR A 304 28.55 -50.03 11.30
CA TYR A 304 29.18 -50.25 10.00
C TYR A 304 30.32 -51.27 10.10
N ALA A 305 30.43 -52.16 9.11
CA ALA A 305 31.51 -53.13 9.02
C ALA A 305 32.09 -53.13 7.60
N THR A 306 33.41 -53.10 7.49
CA THR A 306 34.10 -53.20 6.20
C THR A 306 35.27 -54.17 6.28
N ASN A 307 35.46 -54.93 5.21
CA ASN A 307 36.59 -55.82 5.04
C ASN A 307 37.63 -55.12 4.18
N PHE A 308 38.89 -55.16 4.60
CA PHE A 308 39.99 -54.65 3.79
C PHE A 308 40.97 -55.79 3.48
N SER A 309 41.56 -55.70 2.30
CA SER A 309 42.62 -56.58 1.83
C SER A 309 43.78 -55.71 1.36
N LYS A 310 44.98 -55.91 1.91
CA LYS A 310 46.17 -55.16 1.53
C LYS A 310 47.32 -56.10 1.25
N GLU A 311 47.85 -56.03 0.05
CA GLU A 311 49.04 -56.75 -0.35
C GLU A 311 50.28 -55.95 0.02
N VAL A 312 51.16 -56.55 0.81
CA VAL A 312 52.46 -55.97 1.20
C VAL A 312 53.50 -57.04 0.90
N ALA A 313 54.35 -56.77 -0.09
CA ALA A 313 55.19 -57.78 -0.74
C ALA A 313 54.34 -58.95 -1.29
N TYR A 314 54.79 -60.20 -1.16
CA TYR A 314 54.08 -61.39 -1.66
C TYR A 314 53.01 -61.95 -0.71
N ILE A 315 52.56 -61.16 0.28
CA ILE A 315 51.58 -61.59 1.28
C ILE A 315 50.39 -60.63 1.27
N THR A 316 49.19 -61.19 1.16
CA THR A 316 47.92 -60.46 1.27
C THR A 316 47.40 -60.54 2.71
N PHE A 317 47.25 -59.38 3.36
CA PHE A 317 46.62 -59.25 4.67
C PHE A 317 45.15 -58.91 4.51
N ASN A 318 44.27 -59.75 5.06
CA ASN A 318 42.84 -59.49 5.13
C ASN A 318 42.45 -59.16 6.57
N GLY A 319 41.67 -58.10 6.76
CA GLY A 319 41.13 -57.69 8.05
C GLY A 319 39.70 -57.20 7.92
N GLU A 320 39.00 -57.13 9.05
CA GLU A 320 37.66 -56.55 9.16
C GLU A 320 37.73 -55.43 10.20
N ALA A 321 37.15 -54.28 9.87
CA ALA A 321 37.00 -53.16 10.80
C ALA A 321 35.52 -52.95 11.09
N LYS A 322 35.14 -52.95 12.38
CA LYS A 322 33.74 -52.71 12.82
C LYS A 322 33.65 -51.42 13.61
N LEU A 323 32.69 -50.58 13.23
CA LEU A 323 32.27 -49.38 13.93
C LEU A 323 30.87 -49.60 14.53
N TYR A 324 30.72 -49.37 15.82
CA TYR A 324 29.45 -49.52 16.54
C TYR A 324 29.26 -48.44 17.60
N ASP A 325 28.06 -48.34 18.17
CA ASP A 325 27.67 -47.32 19.16
C ASP A 325 27.94 -45.88 18.68
N GLY A 326 27.67 -45.62 17.40
CA GLY A 326 27.89 -44.31 16.79
C GLY A 326 26.91 -43.27 17.30
N TRP A 327 27.36 -42.04 17.53
CA TRP A 327 26.49 -40.89 17.75
C TRP A 327 27.02 -39.63 17.10
N LEU A 328 26.08 -38.76 16.73
CA LEU A 328 26.33 -37.45 16.12
C LEU A 328 25.60 -36.38 16.91
N ALA A 329 26.32 -35.36 17.36
CA ALA A 329 25.75 -34.19 18.03
C ALA A 329 26.18 -32.90 17.34
N GLY A 330 25.41 -31.83 17.52
CA GLY A 330 25.69 -30.49 17.01
C GLY A 330 24.89 -30.07 15.78
N ILE A 331 23.96 -30.90 15.29
CA ILE A 331 23.10 -30.57 14.12
C ILE A 331 22.22 -29.34 14.41
N SER A 332 21.78 -29.17 15.66
CA SER A 332 20.99 -28.01 16.09
C SER A 332 21.77 -26.69 16.10
N THR A 333 23.07 -26.72 15.80
CA THR A 333 23.94 -25.53 15.61
C THR A 333 24.05 -25.10 14.16
N LEU A 334 23.23 -25.68 13.27
CA LEU A 334 23.23 -25.37 11.84
C LEU A 334 22.91 -23.90 11.63
N HIS A 335 23.84 -23.16 11.07
CA HIS A 335 23.70 -21.74 10.79
C HIS A 335 24.23 -21.45 9.41
N ARG A 336 23.88 -20.28 8.90
CA ARG A 336 24.45 -19.74 7.68
C ARG A 336 25.88 -19.27 7.94
N THR A 337 26.81 -19.61 7.05
CA THR A 337 28.23 -19.23 7.17
C THR A 337 28.64 -18.07 6.27
N ASP A 338 27.80 -17.71 5.31
CA ASP A 338 28.05 -16.61 4.36
C ASP A 338 26.72 -16.08 3.82
N GLU A 339 26.72 -14.91 3.19
CA GLU A 339 25.55 -14.27 2.59
C GLU A 339 24.87 -15.17 1.54
N CYS A 340 23.54 -15.22 1.55
CA CYS A 340 22.79 -15.98 0.57
C CYS A 340 22.83 -15.30 -0.79
N GLN A 341 23.09 -16.08 -1.84
CA GLN A 341 23.05 -15.62 -3.22
C GLN A 341 21.68 -15.92 -3.83
N LEU A 342 21.08 -14.92 -4.46
CA LEU A 342 19.86 -15.06 -5.22
C LEU A 342 20.19 -15.00 -6.70
N LYS A 343 19.80 -16.02 -7.45
CA LYS A 343 19.95 -16.08 -8.91
C LYS A 343 18.59 -16.26 -9.55
N THR A 344 18.24 -15.36 -10.45
CA THR A 344 16.98 -15.40 -11.18
C THR A 344 17.24 -15.80 -12.62
N ASN A 345 16.45 -16.73 -13.15
CA ASN A 345 16.30 -16.94 -14.59
C ASN A 345 14.82 -16.71 -14.96
N ARG A 346 14.52 -16.65 -16.26
CA ARG A 346 13.22 -16.30 -16.86
C ARG A 346 11.99 -17.00 -16.25
N THR A 347 12.15 -18.12 -15.53
CA THR A 347 11.04 -18.85 -14.89
C THR A 347 11.32 -19.32 -13.46
N THR A 348 12.50 -19.06 -12.88
CA THR A 348 12.85 -19.56 -11.54
C THR A 348 13.74 -18.60 -10.75
N ILE A 349 13.48 -18.52 -9.44
CA ILE A 349 14.35 -17.87 -8.46
C ILE A 349 15.07 -18.98 -7.69
N THR A 350 16.40 -18.95 -7.70
CA THR A 350 17.25 -19.91 -6.99
C THR A 350 17.94 -19.19 -5.84
N VAL A 351 17.69 -19.65 -4.62
CA VAL A 351 18.40 -19.17 -3.42
C VAL A 351 19.51 -20.17 -3.10
N SER A 352 20.75 -19.69 -3.05
CA SER A 352 21.93 -20.47 -2.68
C SER A 352 22.45 -19.97 -1.34
N ALA A 353 22.66 -20.89 -0.39
CA ALA A 353 23.17 -20.56 0.94
C ALA A 353 24.35 -21.45 1.29
N HIS A 354 25.36 -20.87 1.95
CA HIS A 354 26.44 -21.61 2.57
C HIS A 354 26.07 -21.87 4.02
N LEU A 355 26.10 -23.13 4.44
CA LEU A 355 25.71 -23.56 5.78
C LEU A 355 26.89 -24.20 6.50
N GLY A 356 26.91 -24.07 7.82
CA GLY A 356 27.92 -24.65 8.70
C GLY A 356 27.35 -25.07 10.03
N LEU A 357 28.17 -25.80 10.78
CA LEU A 357 27.86 -26.37 12.09
C LEU A 357 28.99 -25.97 13.03
N LEU A 358 28.66 -25.39 14.20
CA LEU A 358 29.68 -24.84 15.11
C LEU A 358 30.33 -25.90 15.99
N ASP A 359 29.59 -26.93 16.40
CA ASP A 359 30.06 -27.94 17.34
C ASP A 359 29.62 -29.35 16.93
N LEU A 360 29.92 -29.72 15.68
CA LEU A 360 29.61 -31.05 15.16
C LEU A 360 30.57 -32.09 15.77
N ARG A 361 30.03 -33.02 16.54
CA ARG A 361 30.78 -34.10 17.19
C ARG A 361 30.28 -35.43 16.70
N LEU A 362 31.21 -36.23 16.20
CA LEU A 362 31.00 -37.60 15.75
C LEU A 362 31.88 -38.53 16.58
N ALA A 363 31.29 -39.60 17.12
CA ALA A 363 32.05 -40.65 17.76
C ALA A 363 31.52 -42.03 17.37
N TYR A 364 32.44 -42.98 17.26
CA TYR A 364 32.19 -44.40 17.08
C TYR A 364 33.18 -45.20 17.92
N LYS A 365 32.76 -46.37 18.39
CA LYS A 365 33.70 -47.36 18.93
C LYS A 365 34.16 -48.27 17.81
N GLY A 366 35.46 -48.53 17.74
CA GLY A 366 36.08 -49.42 16.75
C GLY A 366 36.61 -50.70 17.37
N ARG A 367 36.56 -51.82 16.65
CA ARG A 367 37.33 -53.04 16.93
C ARG A 367 37.75 -53.77 15.67
#